data_AF-A0A7R7W5W3-F1
#
_entry.id   AF-A0A7R7W5W3-F1
#
_cell.length_a   1.000
_cell.length_b   1.000
_cell.length_c   1.000
_cell.angle_alpha   90.00
_cell.angle_beta   90.00
_cell.angle_gamma   90.00
#
_symmetry.space_group_name_H-M   'P 1'
#
loop_
_entity.id
_entity.type
_entity.pdbx_description
1 polymer ?
#
loop_
_entity_poly.entity_id
_entity_poly.type
_entity_poly.pdbx_seq_one_letter_code
_entity_poly.pdbx_strand_id
1 'polypeptide(L)'
;MFDIGKRDVLGHSILPLNSFDQARSFYTTDLLQVMQSNLEQGKGATPATKIVEPYADFLDREVVHANRITCFDAADAASAFRYMQSDKHIGKIVIRIPEDAADLPTATSLATPE
;
A
#
# COMPACT_ATOMS: atom_id res chain seq x y z
N MET A 1 1.26 20.67 0.32
CA MET A 1 0.87 19.57 1.23
C MET A 1 0.48 18.38 0.39
N PHE A 2 1.07 17.21 0.67
CA PHE A 2 0.74 15.95 0.02
C PHE A 2 -0.06 15.12 1.01
N ASP A 3 -1.27 14.75 0.63
CA ASP A 3 -2.11 13.85 1.41
C ASP A 3 -2.19 12.48 0.73
N ILE A 4 -1.90 11.45 1.51
CA ILE A 4 -1.99 10.04 1.11
C ILE A 4 -3.18 9.35 1.80
N GLY A 5 -3.85 10.05 2.72
CA GLY A 5 -5.05 9.59 3.39
C GLY A 5 -6.23 9.53 2.43
N LYS A 6 -7.11 8.55 2.65
CA LYS A 6 -8.35 8.38 1.86
C LYS A 6 -9.61 8.76 2.63
N ARG A 7 -9.54 8.79 3.96
CA ARG A 7 -10.72 8.98 4.83
C ARG A 7 -11.46 10.28 4.52
N ASP A 8 -10.75 11.41 4.52
CA ASP A 8 -11.38 12.72 4.37
C ASP A 8 -11.85 12.98 2.94
N VAL A 9 -11.09 12.50 1.94
CA VAL A 9 -11.44 12.57 0.52
C VAL A 9 -12.71 11.77 0.21
N LEU A 10 -12.77 10.51 0.67
CA LEU A 10 -13.95 9.65 0.50
C LEU A 10 -15.14 10.11 1.34
N GLY A 11 -14.86 10.75 2.48
CA GLY A 11 -15.87 11.37 3.34
C GLY A 11 -16.33 12.76 2.89
N HIS A 12 -15.83 13.27 1.76
CA HIS A 12 -16.15 14.60 1.23
C HIS A 12 -15.98 15.74 2.26
N SER A 13 -14.91 15.68 3.04
CA SER A 13 -14.65 16.69 4.09
C SER A 13 -14.33 18.07 3.50
N ILE A 14 -14.62 19.12 4.27
CA ILE A 14 -14.38 20.52 3.88
C ILE A 14 -12.93 20.90 4.18
N LEU A 15 -12.24 21.47 3.19
CA LEU A 15 -10.91 22.08 3.36
C LEU A 15 -11.03 23.62 3.37
N PRO A 16 -10.81 24.29 4.52
CA PRO A 16 -10.85 25.75 4.60
C PRO A 16 -9.77 26.44 3.75
N LEU A 17 -10.16 27.46 2.99
CA LEU A 17 -9.26 28.17 2.06
C LEU A 17 -8.36 29.23 2.72
N ASN A 18 -8.58 29.56 4.00
CA ASN A 18 -7.77 30.53 4.73
C ASN A 18 -6.28 30.16 4.79
N SER A 19 -5.93 28.88 4.68
CA SER A 19 -4.53 28.43 4.63
C SER A 19 -3.84 28.64 3.26
N PHE A 20 -4.56 29.12 2.25
CA PHE A 20 -4.07 29.29 0.88
C PHE A 20 -3.69 30.74 0.54
N ASP A 21 -3.81 31.68 1.48
CA ASP A 21 -3.47 33.10 1.32
C ASP A 21 -2.00 33.36 0.94
N GLN A 22 -1.11 32.42 1.26
CA GLN A 22 0.31 32.40 0.89
C GLN A 22 0.61 31.52 -0.33
N ALA A 23 -0.36 31.33 -1.24
CA ALA A 23 -0.22 30.51 -2.44
C ALA A 23 0.23 29.06 -2.16
N ARG A 24 -0.27 28.47 -1.06
CA ARG A 24 0.01 27.07 -0.73
C ARG A 24 -0.72 26.14 -1.70
N SER A 25 -0.10 25.02 -2.04
CA SER A 25 -0.75 23.97 -2.85
C SER A 25 -1.11 22.75 -2.00
N PHE A 26 -2.24 22.12 -2.33
CA PHE A 26 -2.69 20.87 -1.73
C PHE A 26 -2.87 19.80 -2.82
N TYR A 27 -2.29 18.61 -2.60
CA TYR A 27 -2.33 17.49 -3.54
C TYR A 27 -2.74 16.21 -2.81
N THR A 28 -3.87 15.62 -3.20
CA THR A 28 -4.22 14.25 -2.83
C THR A 28 -3.55 13.29 -3.80
N THR A 29 -2.85 12.28 -3.30
CA THR A 29 -2.13 11.31 -4.13
C THR A 29 -2.61 9.89 -3.83
N ASP A 30 -3.07 9.18 -4.86
CA ASP A 30 -3.41 7.75 -4.77
C ASP A 30 -2.53 6.94 -5.72
N LEU A 31 -1.54 6.23 -5.17
CA LEU A 31 -0.65 5.40 -5.96
C LEU A 31 -1.40 4.26 -6.66
N LEU A 32 -2.46 3.73 -6.06
CA LEU A 32 -3.25 2.65 -6.68
C LEU A 32 -3.91 3.14 -7.97
N GLN A 33 -4.51 4.34 -7.95
CA GLN A 33 -5.12 4.95 -9.12
C GLN A 33 -4.07 5.22 -10.22
N VAL A 34 -2.90 5.72 -9.84
CA VAL A 34 -1.77 5.93 -10.76
C VAL A 34 -1.38 4.62 -11.43
N MET A 35 -1.23 3.54 -10.67
CA MET A 35 -0.85 2.23 -11.20
C MET A 35 -1.95 1.60 -12.06
N GLN A 36 -3.23 1.77 -11.70
CA GLN A 36 -4.37 1.26 -12.48
C GLN A 36 -4.51 1.95 -13.84
N SER A 37 -4.30 3.27 -13.89
CA SER A 37 -4.38 4.05 -15.15
C SER A 37 -3.41 3.56 -16.22
N ASN A 38 -2.28 2.97 -15.82
CA ASN A 38 -1.32 2.38 -16.74
C ASN A 38 -1.83 1.11 -17.43
N LEU A 39 -2.64 0.31 -16.73
CA LEU A 39 -3.14 -0.96 -17.27
C LEU A 39 -4.16 -0.71 -18.40
N GLU A 40 -4.89 0.40 -18.31
CA GLU A 40 -5.90 0.81 -19.29
C GLU A 40 -5.29 1.50 -20.52
N GLN A 41 -4.14 2.16 -20.38
CA GLN A 41 -3.54 2.99 -21.44
C GLN A 41 -2.51 2.27 -22.34
N GLY A 42 -2.20 0.99 -22.09
CA GLY A 42 -1.28 0.18 -22.91
C GLY A 42 0.22 0.47 -22.67
N LYS A 43 1.09 -0.03 -23.56
CA LYS A 43 2.57 -0.04 -23.40
C LYS A 43 3.26 1.31 -23.72
N GLY A 44 2.69 2.43 -23.28
CA GLY A 44 3.28 3.78 -23.43
C GLY A 44 4.02 4.27 -22.18
N ALA A 45 4.67 5.43 -22.28
CA ALA A 45 5.14 6.15 -21.11
C ALA A 45 3.93 6.64 -20.30
N THR A 46 3.74 6.07 -19.12
CA THR A 46 2.58 6.35 -18.26
C THR A 46 3.05 7.09 -17.01
N PRO A 47 2.14 7.73 -16.24
CA PRO A 47 2.52 8.39 -15.00
C PRO A 47 3.30 7.46 -14.04
N ALA A 48 2.97 6.17 -13.99
CA ALA A 48 3.72 5.27 -13.12
C ALA A 48 5.06 4.77 -13.68
N THR A 49 5.31 4.78 -15.01
CA THR A 49 6.68 4.50 -15.49
C THR A 49 7.64 5.59 -15.02
N LYS A 50 7.21 6.85 -14.98
CA LYS A 50 8.01 7.96 -14.41
C LYS A 50 8.32 7.81 -12.91
N ILE A 51 7.53 7.03 -12.17
CA ILE A 51 7.77 6.73 -10.76
C ILE A 51 8.74 5.55 -10.60
N VAL A 52 8.62 4.54 -11.47
CA VAL A 52 9.41 3.30 -11.39
C VAL A 52 10.78 3.44 -12.03
N GLU A 53 10.92 4.19 -13.12
CA GLU A 53 12.18 4.38 -13.86
C GLU A 53 13.36 4.82 -12.97
N PRO A 54 13.20 5.78 -12.04
CA PRO A 54 14.29 6.20 -11.15
C PRO A 54 14.61 5.20 -10.03
N TYR A 55 13.78 4.17 -9.82
CA TYR A 55 13.88 3.32 -8.64
C TYR A 55 15.17 2.50 -8.60
N ALA A 56 15.68 2.07 -9.76
CA ALA A 56 16.98 1.39 -9.86
C ALA A 56 18.14 2.30 -9.42
N ASP A 57 18.15 3.57 -9.88
CA ASP A 57 19.14 4.58 -9.44
C ASP A 57 19.09 4.81 -7.93
N PHE A 58 17.90 4.82 -7.33
CA PHE A 58 17.75 4.98 -5.89
C PHE A 58 18.30 3.79 -5.09
N LEU A 59 18.20 2.58 -5.63
CA LEU A 59 18.81 1.39 -5.03
C LEU A 59 20.34 1.43 -5.16
N ASP A 60 20.85 1.75 -6.35
CA ASP A 60 22.29 1.83 -6.63
C ASP A 60 22.98 2.90 -5.79
N ARG A 61 22.28 4.01 -5.52
CA ARG A 61 22.76 5.11 -4.67
C ARG A 61 22.49 4.89 -3.18
N GLU A 62 21.97 3.73 -2.81
CA GLU A 62 21.63 3.37 -1.43
C GLU A 62 20.72 4.41 -0.73
N VAL A 63 19.82 5.04 -1.48
CA VAL A 63 18.84 6.00 -0.91
C VAL A 63 17.64 5.27 -0.31
N VAL A 64 17.37 4.05 -0.79
CA VAL A 64 16.28 3.19 -0.31
C VAL A 64 16.85 2.02 0.49
N HIS A 65 16.41 1.89 1.74
CA HIS A 65 16.78 0.78 2.61
C HIS A 65 15.57 -0.04 3.03
N ALA A 66 15.79 -1.33 3.28
CA ALA A 66 14.75 -2.18 3.85
C ALA A 66 14.38 -1.68 5.26
N ASN A 67 13.08 -1.51 5.51
CA ASN A 67 12.58 -1.23 6.85
C ASN A 67 12.59 -2.52 7.69
N ARG A 68 12.46 -2.40 9.02
CA ARG A 68 12.27 -3.55 9.92
C ARG A 68 11.15 -4.46 9.38
N ILE A 69 11.41 -5.76 9.34
CA ILE A 69 10.46 -6.77 8.87
C ILE A 69 10.01 -7.62 10.05
N THR A 70 8.69 -7.75 10.22
CA THR A 70 8.09 -8.78 11.08
C THR A 70 7.44 -9.82 10.18
N CYS A 71 7.93 -11.05 10.24
CA CYS A 71 7.48 -12.12 9.35
C CYS A 71 6.55 -13.08 10.08
N PHE A 72 5.46 -13.47 9.42
CA PHE A 72 4.53 -14.52 9.84
C PHE A 72 4.47 -15.57 8.72
N ASP A 73 4.31 -16.83 9.07
CA ASP A 73 4.02 -17.85 8.06
C ASP A 73 2.57 -17.72 7.56
N ALA A 74 2.30 -18.18 6.34
CA ALA A 74 0.96 -18.08 5.74
C ALA A 74 -0.13 -18.75 6.60
N ALA A 75 0.22 -19.80 7.35
CA ALA A 75 -0.67 -20.44 8.33
C ALA A 75 -1.18 -19.46 9.41
N ASP A 76 -0.38 -18.44 9.74
CA ASP A 76 -0.64 -17.45 10.79
C ASP A 76 -1.10 -16.09 10.23
N ALA A 77 -1.57 -16.03 8.97
CA ALA A 77 -2.00 -14.79 8.33
C ALA A 77 -3.01 -14.00 9.19
N ALA A 78 -3.97 -14.66 9.83
CA ALA A 78 -4.93 -14.02 10.72
C ALA A 78 -4.26 -13.33 11.93
N SER A 79 -3.22 -13.94 12.50
CA SER A 79 -2.42 -13.36 13.58
C SER A 79 -1.63 -12.15 13.10
N ALA A 80 -1.10 -12.18 11.87
CA ALA A 80 -0.43 -11.04 11.24
C ALA A 80 -1.38 -9.82 11.12
N PHE A 81 -2.63 -10.03 10.70
CA PHE A 81 -3.64 -8.97 10.63
C PHE A 81 -4.01 -8.41 12.01
N ARG A 82 -4.14 -9.26 13.04
CA ARG A 82 -4.39 -8.80 14.42
C ARG A 82 -3.21 -8.00 14.96
N TYR A 83 -1.98 -8.43 14.67
CA TYR A 83 -0.77 -7.70 15.04
C TYR A 83 -0.71 -6.33 14.36
N MET A 84 -1.03 -6.25 13.06
CA MET A 84 -1.14 -4.98 12.33
C MET A 84 -2.15 -4.03 12.98
N GLN A 85 -3.36 -4.53 13.30
CA GLN A 85 -4.43 -3.75 13.94
C GLN A 85 -4.08 -3.26 15.36
N SER A 86 -3.15 -3.92 16.05
CA SER A 86 -2.74 -3.54 17.40
C SER A 86 -1.92 -2.24 17.45
N ASP A 87 -1.50 -1.72 16.29
CA ASP A 87 -0.65 -0.51 16.14
C ASP A 87 0.73 -0.61 16.84
N LYS A 88 1.17 -1.83 17.17
CA LYS A 88 2.47 -2.09 17.81
C LYS A 88 3.60 -2.42 16.81
N HIS A 89 3.30 -2.46 15.52
CA HIS A 89 4.25 -2.87 14.50
C HIS A 89 5.10 -1.69 14.04
N ILE A 90 6.39 -1.95 13.80
CA ILE A 90 7.31 -0.98 13.20
C ILE A 90 7.84 -1.61 11.91
N GLY A 91 7.68 -0.90 10.81
CA GLY A 91 8.11 -1.34 9.49
C GLY A 91 7.08 -2.24 8.80
N LYS A 92 7.55 -3.19 8.00
CA LYS A 92 6.67 -4.04 7.17
C LYS A 92 6.34 -5.35 7.88
N ILE A 93 5.07 -5.74 7.81
CA ILE A 93 4.61 -7.09 8.12
C ILE A 93 4.64 -7.89 6.81
N VAL A 94 5.29 -9.04 6.81
CA VAL A 94 5.45 -9.89 5.62
C VAL A 94 4.89 -11.27 5.92
N ILE A 95 4.06 -11.78 5.03
CA ILE A 95 3.57 -13.16 5.08
C ILE A 95 4.49 -14.02 4.21
N ARG A 96 5.10 -15.06 4.80
CA ARG A 96 5.89 -16.05 4.08
C ARG A 96 4.95 -17.10 3.50
N ILE A 97 4.89 -17.15 2.17
CA ILE A 97 4.18 -18.20 1.45
C ILE A 97 5.08 -19.45 1.41
N PRO A 98 4.57 -20.65 1.80
CA PRO A 98 5.33 -21.89 1.71
C PRO A 98 5.62 -22.26 0.26
N GLU A 99 6.63 -23.10 0.05
CA GLU A 99 6.97 -23.61 -1.29
C GLU A 99 5.91 -24.58 -1.81
N ASP A 100 5.35 -25.43 -0.94
CA ASP A 100 4.23 -26.30 -1.26
C ASP A 100 2.90 -25.65 -0.85
N ALA A 101 1.98 -25.54 -1.81
CA ALA A 101 0.64 -25.01 -1.57
C ALA A 101 -0.19 -25.92 -0.64
N ALA A 102 0.16 -27.21 -0.50
CA ALA A 102 -0.49 -28.13 0.42
C ALA A 102 -0.35 -27.72 1.90
N ASP A 103 0.70 -26.95 2.22
CA ASP A 103 0.95 -26.44 3.58
C ASP A 103 0.12 -25.20 3.92
N LEU A 104 -0.67 -24.69 2.97
CA LEU A 104 -1.58 -23.57 3.21
C LEU A 104 -2.86 -24.05 3.91
N PRO A 105 -3.32 -23.35 4.96
CA PRO A 105 -4.60 -23.67 5.58
C PRO A 105 -5.71 -23.45 4.55
N THR A 106 -6.34 -24.53 4.10
CA THR A 106 -7.52 -24.45 3.25
C THR A 106 -8.73 -24.24 4.16
N ALA A 107 -9.52 -23.20 3.88
CA ALA A 107 -10.79 -23.04 4.57
C ALA A 107 -11.66 -24.28 4.26
N THR A 108 -12.05 -25.04 5.29
CA THR A 108 -13.21 -25.93 5.15
C THR A 108 -14.38 -25.03 4.81
N SER A 109 -15.03 -25.28 3.67
CA SER A 109 -16.16 -24.50 3.15
C SER A 109 -17.02 -23.96 4.29
N LEU A 110 -17.24 -22.65 4.32
CA LEU A 110 -18.23 -22.04 5.20
C LEU A 110 -19.52 -22.83 5.02
N ALA A 111 -19.97 -23.52 6.08
CA ALA A 111 -21.27 -24.15 6.07
C ALA A 111 -22.30 -23.07 5.74
N THR A 112 -23.09 -23.32 4.70
CA THR A 112 -24.20 -22.46 4.29
C THR A 112 -25.04 -22.15 5.53
N PRO A 113 -25.30 -20.87 5.86
CA PRO A 113 -26.23 -20.56 6.95
C PRO A 113 -27.62 -21.09 6.56
N GLU A 114 -28.24 -21.86 7.47
CA GLU A 114 -29.65 -22.26 7.40
C GLU A 114 -30.61 -21.06 7.46
#